data_AF-A0A9Q9YQK4-F1
#
_entry.id   AF-A0A9Q9YQK4-F1
#
_cell.length_a   1.000
_cell.length_b   1.000
_cell.length_c   1.000
_cell.angle_alpha   90.00
_cell.angle_beta   90.00
_cell.angle_gamma   90.00
#
_symmetry.space_group_name_H-M   'P 1'
#
loop_
_entity.id
_entity.type
_entity.pdbx_description
1 polymer ?
#
loop_
_entity_poly.entity_id
_entity_poly.type
_entity_poly.pdbx_seq_one_letter_code
_entity_poly.pdbx_strand_id
1 'polypeptide(L)'
;MAYNESMVVVNGSQVSCIGHDWEDIPDFLGAKYGEVARRLDLSFNQLRSLKGLKAFSQLEELIVDNNLLGNDLRLPRLPRLHTLTLNKNQFTDIEALLEHLVEVTPALEYLSLLGNEACPNQLVSMDKDEDDYQRYRYFVLHKLTNLKFLDTRKVTQSERSEAEARGAFMKVVKPKNDQGFSPSAVMSTTASTQRAIDSSAMTSSD
;
A
#
# COMPACT_ATOMS: atom_id res chain seq x y z
N MET A 1 -12.83 -29.12 11.23
CA MET A 1 -11.59 -29.07 12.03
C MET A 1 -11.95 -28.40 13.35
N ALA A 2 -11.62 -29.00 14.48
CA ALA A 2 -11.89 -28.40 15.79
C ALA A 2 -10.81 -27.36 16.06
N TYR A 3 -11.18 -26.09 16.04
CA TYR A 3 -10.29 -25.01 16.47
C TYR A 3 -10.05 -25.16 17.98
N ASN A 4 -8.78 -25.24 18.38
CA ASN A 4 -8.43 -25.46 19.78
C ASN A 4 -8.58 -24.12 20.54
N GLU A 5 -9.54 -24.05 21.47
CA GLU A 5 -9.81 -22.80 22.21
C GLU A 5 -8.63 -22.33 23.08
N SER A 6 -7.66 -23.20 23.35
CA SER A 6 -6.41 -22.87 24.06
C SER A 6 -5.49 -21.91 23.30
N MET A 7 -5.83 -21.56 22.06
CA MET A 7 -5.05 -20.66 21.20
C MET A 7 -5.40 -19.18 21.42
N VAL A 8 -6.55 -18.85 22.03
CA VAL A 8 -7.00 -17.46 22.15
C VAL A 8 -6.69 -16.89 23.54
N VAL A 9 -5.91 -15.81 23.58
CA VAL A 9 -5.63 -15.06 24.82
C VAL A 9 -6.62 -13.90 24.92
N VAL A 10 -7.34 -13.82 26.05
CA VAL A 10 -8.37 -12.80 26.27
C VAL A 10 -8.10 -12.05 27.58
N ASN A 11 -8.14 -10.73 27.53
CA ASN A 11 -8.10 -9.86 28.70
C ASN A 11 -9.16 -8.75 28.56
N GLY A 12 -10.29 -8.91 29.24
CA GLY A 12 -11.46 -8.03 29.09
C GLY A 12 -11.95 -8.03 27.64
N SER A 13 -11.97 -6.85 27.01
CA SER A 13 -12.33 -6.67 25.59
C SER A 13 -11.15 -6.78 24.63
N GLN A 14 -10.00 -7.28 25.08
CA GLN A 14 -8.81 -7.49 24.25
C GLN A 14 -8.69 -8.97 23.92
N VAL A 15 -8.57 -9.27 22.63
CA VAL A 15 -8.44 -10.63 22.11
C VAL A 15 -7.15 -10.71 21.30
N SER A 16 -6.32 -11.70 21.58
CA SER A 16 -5.04 -11.92 20.92
C SER A 16 -4.94 -13.36 20.45
N CYS A 17 -4.60 -13.54 19.18
CA CYS A 17 -4.47 -14.81 18.46
C CYS A 17 -3.20 -14.76 17.62
N ILE A 18 -2.03 -14.85 18.27
CA ILE A 18 -0.74 -14.64 17.64
C ILE A 18 -0.09 -15.99 17.33
N GLY A 19 0.47 -16.15 16.12
CA GLY A 19 1.31 -17.32 15.82
C GLY A 19 0.55 -18.62 15.59
N HIS A 20 -0.65 -18.58 15.00
CA HIS A 20 -1.48 -19.77 14.74
C HIS A 20 -1.50 -20.19 13.27
N ASP A 21 -0.69 -19.55 12.41
CA ASP A 21 -0.62 -19.84 10.98
C ASP A 21 -1.97 -19.74 10.26
N TRP A 22 -2.89 -18.91 10.77
CA TRP A 22 -4.20 -18.75 10.15
C TRP A 22 -4.09 -18.03 8.82
N GLU A 23 -4.68 -18.61 7.77
CA GLU A 23 -4.81 -17.99 6.44
C GLU A 23 -6.04 -17.07 6.35
N ASP A 24 -7.06 -17.37 7.16
CA ASP A 24 -8.30 -16.61 7.32
C ASP A 24 -8.69 -16.50 8.80
N ILE A 25 -9.46 -15.47 9.15
CA ILE A 25 -10.03 -15.32 10.50
C ILE A 25 -11.08 -16.42 10.72
N PRO A 26 -10.92 -17.33 11.70
CA PRO A 26 -11.87 -18.41 11.92
C PRO A 26 -13.25 -17.91 12.38
N ASP A 27 -14.31 -18.55 11.90
CA ASP A 27 -15.71 -18.16 12.21
C ASP A 27 -16.01 -18.12 13.71
N PHE A 28 -15.42 -19.06 14.47
CA PHE A 28 -15.64 -19.13 15.93
C PHE A 28 -15.15 -17.87 16.64
N LEU A 29 -14.11 -17.21 16.11
CA LEU A 29 -13.54 -16.01 16.72
C LEU A 29 -14.55 -14.86 16.66
N GLY A 30 -15.17 -14.67 15.49
CA GLY A 30 -16.24 -13.70 15.30
C GLY A 30 -17.48 -14.04 16.15
N ALA A 31 -17.89 -15.31 16.15
CA ALA A 31 -19.06 -15.76 16.91
C ALA A 31 -18.90 -15.59 18.43
N LYS A 32 -17.70 -15.83 18.96
CA LYS A 32 -17.44 -15.82 20.41
C LYS A 32 -17.06 -14.43 20.93
N TYR A 33 -16.34 -13.64 20.12
CA TYR A 33 -15.73 -12.39 20.59
C TYR A 33 -16.15 -11.15 19.81
N GLY A 34 -16.81 -11.28 18.66
CA GLY A 34 -17.09 -10.14 17.76
C GLY A 34 -17.93 -9.02 18.39
N GLU A 35 -18.83 -9.36 19.32
CA GLU A 35 -19.68 -8.37 20.00
C GLU A 35 -18.98 -7.66 21.16
N VAL A 36 -17.88 -8.22 21.69
CA VAL A 36 -17.23 -7.73 22.91
C VAL A 36 -15.81 -7.21 22.68
N ALA A 37 -15.13 -7.68 21.62
CA ALA A 37 -13.76 -7.32 21.34
C ALA A 37 -13.67 -5.87 20.84
N ARG A 38 -12.90 -5.06 21.56
CA ARG A 38 -12.53 -3.68 21.20
C ARG A 38 -11.11 -3.61 20.66
N ARG A 39 -10.23 -4.52 21.10
CA ARG A 39 -8.88 -4.68 20.57
C ARG A 39 -8.70 -6.10 20.07
N LEU A 40 -8.23 -6.24 18.84
CA LEU A 40 -7.95 -7.53 18.22
C LEU A 40 -6.52 -7.56 17.70
N ASP A 41 -5.74 -8.53 18.17
CA ASP A 41 -4.38 -8.80 17.69
C ASP A 41 -4.33 -10.16 17.00
N LEU A 42 -4.03 -10.13 15.69
CA LEU A 42 -3.90 -11.28 14.81
C LEU A 42 -2.48 -11.34 14.22
N SER A 43 -1.50 -10.76 14.90
CA SER A 43 -0.14 -10.68 14.38
C SER A 43 0.53 -12.05 14.22
N PHE A 44 1.52 -12.16 13.35
CA PHE A 44 2.28 -13.40 13.10
C PHE A 44 1.38 -14.58 12.70
N ASN A 45 0.42 -14.35 11.80
CA ASN A 45 -0.32 -15.41 11.13
C ASN A 45 0.03 -15.40 9.63
N GLN A 46 -0.77 -16.06 8.80
CA GLN A 46 -0.60 -16.13 7.36
C GLN A 46 -1.78 -15.49 6.63
N LEU A 47 -2.42 -14.49 7.26
CA LEU A 47 -3.68 -13.93 6.79
C LEU A 47 -3.49 -13.28 5.42
N ARG A 48 -4.34 -13.66 4.48
CA ARG A 48 -4.46 -13.02 3.15
C ARG A 48 -5.72 -12.17 3.04
N SER A 49 -6.67 -12.37 3.95
CA SER A 49 -7.94 -11.64 3.98
C SER A 49 -8.36 -11.31 5.40
N LEU A 50 -9.16 -10.24 5.54
CA LEU A 50 -9.76 -9.81 6.80
C LEU A 50 -11.30 -9.83 6.75
N LYS A 51 -11.90 -10.63 5.85
CA LYS A 51 -13.36 -10.72 5.68
C LYS A 51 -14.10 -11.09 6.97
N GLY A 52 -13.49 -11.92 7.84
CA GLY A 52 -14.06 -12.30 9.14
C GLY A 52 -14.27 -11.15 10.12
N LEU A 53 -13.68 -9.96 9.87
CA LEU A 53 -13.88 -8.78 10.70
C LEU A 53 -15.33 -8.25 10.71
N LYS A 54 -16.21 -8.73 9.82
CA LYS A 54 -17.62 -8.31 9.79
C LYS A 54 -18.36 -8.58 11.10
N ALA A 55 -17.92 -9.58 11.88
CA ALA A 55 -18.50 -9.89 13.18
C ALA A 55 -18.08 -8.90 14.29
N PHE A 56 -17.03 -8.10 14.08
CA PHE A 56 -16.37 -7.29 15.12
C PHE A 56 -16.91 -5.86 15.15
N SER A 57 -18.18 -5.70 15.53
CA SER A 57 -18.90 -4.42 15.43
C SER A 57 -18.39 -3.33 16.41
N GLN A 58 -17.71 -3.71 17.48
CA GLN A 58 -17.21 -2.81 18.52
C GLN A 58 -15.70 -2.52 18.40
N LEU A 59 -15.07 -2.94 17.30
CA LEU A 59 -13.62 -2.89 17.16
C LEU A 59 -13.10 -1.45 17.06
N GLU A 60 -12.09 -1.17 17.87
CA GLU A 60 -11.43 0.13 18.03
C GLU A 60 -9.94 0.08 17.68
N GLU A 61 -9.30 -1.05 17.99
CA GLU A 61 -7.89 -1.28 17.71
C GLU A 61 -7.68 -2.62 17.00
N LEU A 62 -7.01 -2.59 15.85
CA LEU A 62 -6.70 -3.78 15.06
C LEU A 62 -5.19 -3.85 14.80
N ILE A 63 -4.60 -4.97 15.20
CA ILE A 63 -3.18 -5.28 15.03
C ILE A 63 -3.08 -6.53 14.17
N VAL A 64 -2.50 -6.40 12.97
CA VAL A 64 -2.39 -7.48 11.97
C VAL A 64 -0.98 -7.52 11.37
N ASP A 65 0.01 -7.27 12.22
CA ASP A 65 1.41 -7.19 11.82
C ASP A 65 1.95 -8.59 11.43
N ASN A 66 2.92 -8.65 10.52
CA ASN A 66 3.54 -9.91 10.05
C ASN A 66 2.49 -10.91 9.55
N ASN A 67 1.76 -10.51 8.50
CA ASN A 67 0.82 -11.35 7.77
C ASN A 67 1.13 -11.29 6.26
N LEU A 68 0.25 -11.83 5.42
CA LEU A 68 0.42 -11.90 3.97
C LEU A 68 -0.61 -11.03 3.24
N LEU A 69 -1.05 -9.93 3.85
CA LEU A 69 -2.04 -9.02 3.27
C LEU A 69 -1.43 -8.20 2.13
N GLY A 70 -2.14 -8.07 1.01
CA GLY A 70 -1.69 -7.32 -0.16
C GLY A 70 -2.73 -6.30 -0.63
N ASN A 71 -2.53 -5.77 -1.84
CA ASN A 71 -3.37 -4.72 -2.44
C ASN A 71 -4.84 -5.13 -2.65
N ASP A 72 -5.14 -6.43 -2.57
CA ASP A 72 -6.49 -7.00 -2.63
C ASP A 72 -7.21 -6.98 -1.27
N LEU A 73 -6.57 -6.44 -0.20
CA LEU A 73 -7.21 -6.28 1.10
C LEU A 73 -8.56 -5.58 0.97
N ARG A 74 -9.58 -6.16 1.60
CA ARG A 74 -10.88 -5.54 1.82
C ARG A 74 -11.27 -5.66 3.29
N LEU A 75 -11.44 -4.50 3.91
CA LEU A 75 -12.00 -4.36 5.25
C LEU A 75 -13.52 -4.11 5.18
N PRO A 76 -14.32 -4.66 6.09
CA PRO A 76 -15.68 -4.17 6.31
C PRO A 76 -15.66 -2.73 6.85
N ARG A 77 -16.81 -2.08 6.89
CA ARG A 77 -16.93 -0.77 7.54
C ARG A 77 -16.72 -0.90 9.05
N LEU A 78 -15.75 -0.19 9.59
CA LEU A 78 -15.32 -0.22 10.99
C LEU A 78 -15.39 1.21 11.55
N PRO A 79 -16.59 1.71 11.90
CA PRO A 79 -16.81 3.13 12.22
C PRO A 79 -16.14 3.59 13.51
N ARG A 80 -15.68 2.67 14.36
CA ARG A 80 -15.02 2.95 15.64
C ARG A 80 -13.52 2.70 15.63
N LEU A 81 -12.99 2.15 14.55
CA LEU A 81 -11.57 1.80 14.47
C LEU A 81 -10.75 3.09 14.41
N HIS A 82 -10.01 3.34 15.49
CA HIS A 82 -9.11 4.49 15.59
C HIS A 82 -7.64 4.09 15.49
N THR A 83 -7.30 2.82 15.72
CA THR A 83 -5.93 2.31 15.61
C THR A 83 -5.87 1.13 14.65
N LEU A 84 -5.05 1.24 13.61
CA LEU A 84 -4.75 0.17 12.67
C LEU A 84 -3.24 0.02 12.48
N THR A 85 -2.72 -1.18 12.68
CA THR A 85 -1.33 -1.51 12.33
C THR A 85 -1.29 -2.71 11.39
N LEU A 86 -0.58 -2.51 10.28
CA LEU A 86 -0.45 -3.39 9.13
C LEU A 86 1.03 -3.64 8.81
N ASN A 87 1.90 -3.60 9.82
CA ASN A 87 3.34 -3.67 9.59
C ASN A 87 3.74 -5.01 8.98
N LYS A 88 4.79 -5.00 8.15
CA LYS A 88 5.38 -6.20 7.55
C LYS A 88 4.32 -7.08 6.85
N ASN A 89 3.56 -6.48 5.97
CA ASN A 89 2.67 -7.15 5.03
C ASN A 89 3.23 -6.98 3.60
N GLN A 90 2.40 -7.21 2.56
CA GLN A 90 2.80 -7.21 1.15
C GLN A 90 2.14 -6.07 0.36
N PHE A 91 1.85 -4.94 1.01
CA PHE A 91 1.31 -3.78 0.31
C PHE A 91 2.38 -3.14 -0.58
N THR A 92 2.04 -2.95 -1.85
CA THR A 92 2.88 -2.28 -2.85
C THR A 92 2.20 -1.03 -3.43
N ASP A 93 0.87 -1.01 -3.48
CA ASP A 93 0.07 0.13 -3.91
C ASP A 93 -0.55 0.83 -2.70
N ILE A 94 0.08 1.94 -2.30
CA ILE A 94 -0.40 2.75 -1.18
C ILE A 94 -1.72 3.47 -1.49
N GLU A 95 -1.96 3.88 -2.74
CA GLU A 95 -3.11 4.74 -3.05
C GLU A 95 -4.41 3.95 -2.93
N ALA A 96 -4.47 2.77 -3.53
CA ALA A 96 -5.64 1.90 -3.44
C ALA A 96 -5.98 1.53 -1.99
N LEU A 97 -4.94 1.31 -1.14
CA LEU A 97 -5.14 1.07 0.29
C LEU A 97 -5.74 2.30 0.99
N LEU A 98 -5.17 3.49 0.77
CA LEU A 98 -5.65 4.72 1.43
C LEU A 98 -7.08 5.07 1.02
N GLU A 99 -7.43 4.92 -0.26
CA GLU A 99 -8.80 5.15 -0.74
C GLU A 99 -9.81 4.24 -0.04
N HIS A 100 -9.46 2.95 0.10
CA HIS A 100 -10.29 2.00 0.84
C HIS A 100 -10.42 2.37 2.34
N LEU A 101 -9.32 2.79 2.98
CA LEU A 101 -9.32 3.17 4.39
C LEU A 101 -10.17 4.42 4.66
N VAL A 102 -10.12 5.43 3.78
CA VAL A 102 -10.96 6.64 3.88
C VAL A 102 -12.45 6.27 3.92
N GLU A 103 -12.87 5.31 3.10
CA GLU A 103 -14.27 4.89 3.02
C GLU A 103 -14.73 4.12 4.27
N VAL A 104 -13.90 3.18 4.75
CA VAL A 104 -14.34 2.18 5.73
C VAL A 104 -13.95 2.48 7.18
N THR A 105 -12.98 3.38 7.41
CA THR A 105 -12.44 3.70 8.75
C THR A 105 -12.50 5.21 9.04
N PRO A 106 -13.70 5.81 9.16
CA PRO A 106 -13.85 7.27 9.29
C PRO A 106 -13.26 7.84 10.60
N ALA A 107 -13.07 7.01 11.62
CA ALA A 107 -12.53 7.38 12.92
C ALA A 107 -11.02 7.11 13.06
N LEU A 108 -10.31 6.79 11.97
CA LEU A 108 -8.91 6.38 12.04
C LEU A 108 -8.00 7.53 12.48
N GLU A 109 -7.25 7.32 13.56
CA GLU A 109 -6.33 8.30 14.16
C GLU A 109 -4.88 7.82 14.19
N TYR A 110 -4.65 6.51 14.21
CA TYR A 110 -3.34 5.87 14.19
C TYR A 110 -3.28 4.86 13.05
N LEU A 111 -2.28 5.01 12.18
CA LEU A 111 -1.97 4.06 11.12
C LEU A 111 -0.48 3.73 11.17
N SER A 112 -0.12 2.45 11.04
CA SER A 112 1.27 2.02 10.81
C SER A 112 1.35 1.02 9.66
N LEU A 113 2.27 1.28 8.73
CA LEU A 113 2.51 0.52 7.50
C LEU A 113 3.99 0.14 7.34
N LEU A 114 4.79 0.26 8.39
CA LEU A 114 6.23 -0.02 8.38
C LEU A 114 6.52 -1.42 7.84
N GLY A 115 7.57 -1.57 7.03
CA GLY A 115 7.96 -2.88 6.52
C GLY A 115 7.13 -3.37 5.32
N ASN A 116 6.26 -2.53 4.76
CA ASN A 116 5.62 -2.77 3.45
C ASN A 116 6.40 -2.06 2.34
N GLU A 117 6.37 -2.57 1.10
CA GLU A 117 7.01 -1.89 -0.04
C GLU A 117 6.40 -0.50 -0.29
N ALA A 118 5.09 -0.40 -0.08
CA ALA A 118 4.29 0.82 -0.12
C ALA A 118 4.69 1.88 0.92
N CYS A 119 5.42 1.51 1.98
CA CYS A 119 5.96 2.42 2.99
C CYS A 119 7.48 2.57 2.75
N PRO A 120 7.91 3.62 2.03
CA PRO A 120 9.31 3.85 1.75
C PRO A 120 10.04 4.36 2.99
N ASN A 121 10.54 3.46 3.83
CA ASN A 121 11.51 3.81 4.87
C ASN A 121 12.86 3.14 4.58
N GLN A 122 13.93 3.65 5.20
CA GLN A 122 15.29 3.11 5.09
C GLN A 122 15.39 1.64 5.54
N LEU A 123 14.43 1.14 6.33
CA LEU A 123 14.37 -0.25 6.77
C LEU A 123 13.87 -1.21 5.67
N VAL A 124 13.15 -0.69 4.68
CA VAL A 124 12.58 -1.47 3.56
C VAL A 124 13.51 -1.49 2.35
N SER A 125 14.28 -0.43 2.12
CA SER A 125 15.28 -0.38 1.05
C SER A 125 16.37 0.63 1.39
N MET A 126 17.63 0.23 1.20
CA MET A 126 18.80 1.09 1.42
C MET A 126 18.89 2.26 0.42
N ASP A 127 18.13 2.20 -0.68
CA ASP A 127 18.10 3.24 -1.72
C ASP A 127 17.10 4.37 -1.39
N LYS A 128 16.28 4.20 -0.34
CA LYS A 128 15.26 5.17 0.06
C LYS A 128 15.78 6.03 1.19
N ASP A 129 15.71 7.35 1.04
CA ASP A 129 16.16 8.31 2.05
C ASP A 129 15.00 8.90 2.88
N GLU A 130 15.32 9.84 3.77
CA GLU A 130 14.31 10.55 4.56
C GLU A 130 13.35 11.40 3.70
N ASP A 131 13.80 11.89 2.54
CA ASP A 131 12.98 12.73 1.67
C ASP A 131 11.87 11.89 1.02
N ASP A 132 12.18 10.66 0.59
CA ASP A 132 11.18 9.72 0.09
C ASP A 132 10.11 9.39 1.13
N TYR A 133 10.54 9.14 2.37
CA TYR A 133 9.61 8.90 3.47
C TYR A 133 8.76 10.14 3.75
N GLN A 134 9.34 11.33 3.67
CA GLN A 134 8.61 12.57 3.89
C GLN A 134 7.53 12.83 2.82
N ARG A 135 7.83 12.53 1.55
CA ARG A 135 6.83 12.60 0.45
C ARG A 135 5.68 11.63 0.70
N TYR A 136 6.00 10.36 1.00
CA TYR A 136 5.01 9.35 1.39
C TYR A 136 4.14 9.85 2.54
N ARG A 137 4.77 10.38 3.60
CA ARG A 137 4.09 10.87 4.78
C ARG A 137 3.10 11.99 4.46
N TYR A 138 3.50 12.97 3.66
CA TYR A 138 2.58 14.03 3.23
C TYR A 138 1.43 13.51 2.35
N PHE A 139 1.70 12.55 1.47
CA PHE A 139 0.66 11.93 0.66
C PHE A 139 -0.37 11.17 1.51
N VAL A 140 0.08 10.39 2.49
CA VAL A 140 -0.82 9.68 3.43
C VAL A 140 -1.65 10.68 4.23
N LEU A 141 -1.03 11.72 4.78
CA LEU A 141 -1.73 12.73 5.60
C LEU A 141 -2.71 13.58 4.79
N HIS A 142 -2.48 13.72 3.48
CA HIS A 142 -3.42 14.37 2.57
C HIS A 142 -4.69 13.54 2.35
N LYS A 143 -4.55 12.21 2.21
CA LYS A 143 -5.71 11.30 2.04
C LYS A 143 -6.42 11.04 3.37
N LEU A 144 -5.67 10.81 4.45
CA LEU A 144 -6.18 10.50 5.80
C LEU A 144 -5.96 11.68 6.75
N THR A 145 -6.77 12.72 6.59
CA THR A 145 -6.61 14.01 7.28
C THR A 145 -6.80 13.97 8.80
N ASN A 146 -7.50 12.95 9.32
CA ASN A 146 -7.80 12.78 10.75
C ASN A 146 -6.66 12.12 11.55
N LEU A 147 -5.61 11.61 10.90
CA LEU A 147 -4.52 10.92 11.59
C LEU A 147 -3.84 11.83 12.61
N LYS A 148 -3.64 11.32 13.82
CA LYS A 148 -2.84 11.91 14.91
C LYS A 148 -1.44 11.29 14.96
N PHE A 149 -1.30 10.04 14.52
CA PHE A 149 -0.05 9.32 14.43
C PHE A 149 0.02 8.56 13.12
N LEU A 150 1.18 8.61 12.48
CA LEU A 150 1.48 7.79 11.32
C LEU A 150 2.84 7.14 11.55
N ASP A 151 2.85 5.81 11.45
CA ASP A 151 3.99 4.95 11.71
C ASP A 151 4.59 5.23 13.10
N THR A 152 5.87 5.61 13.17
CA THR A 152 6.58 5.88 14.42
C THR A 152 6.40 7.30 14.96
N ARG A 153 5.75 8.21 14.21
CA ARG A 153 5.78 9.66 14.50
C ARG A 153 4.39 10.28 14.63
N LYS A 154 4.21 11.09 15.68
CA LYS A 154 3.05 11.98 15.84
C LYS A 154 2.97 12.96 14.66
N VAL A 155 1.76 13.23 14.19
CA VAL A 155 1.49 14.21 13.14
C VAL A 155 1.54 15.61 13.73
N THR A 156 2.39 16.46 13.14
CA THR A 156 2.52 17.86 13.54
C THR A 156 1.62 18.78 12.72
N GLN A 157 1.40 20.01 13.20
CA GLN A 157 0.61 20.99 12.47
C GLN A 157 1.28 21.42 11.16
N SER A 158 2.62 21.54 11.15
CA SER A 158 3.37 21.85 9.92
C SER A 158 3.17 20.78 8.86
N GLU A 159 3.18 19.50 9.25
CA GLU A 159 2.95 18.41 8.30
C GLU A 159 1.54 18.43 7.73
N ARG A 160 0.53 18.79 8.55
CA ARG A 160 -0.85 18.96 8.05
C ARG A 160 -0.93 20.06 7.00
N SER A 161 -0.35 21.23 7.28
CA SER A 161 -0.36 22.35 6.35
C SER A 161 0.36 22.02 5.04
N GLU A 162 1.50 21.32 5.10
CA GLU A 162 2.21 20.88 3.90
C GLU A 162 1.44 19.80 3.12
N ALA A 163 0.85 18.83 3.81
CA ALA A 163 0.01 17.80 3.18
C ALA A 163 -1.24 18.39 2.52
N GLU A 164 -1.86 19.40 3.13
CA GLU A 164 -2.98 20.14 2.55
C GLU A 164 -2.55 20.91 1.29
N ALA A 165 -1.42 21.63 1.36
CA ALA A 165 -0.95 22.46 0.26
C ALA A 165 -0.41 21.65 -0.93
N ARG A 166 0.29 20.54 -0.68
CA ARG A 166 1.11 19.86 -1.70
C ARG A 166 0.92 18.33 -1.74
N GLY A 167 0.25 17.74 -0.75
CA GLY A 167 0.22 16.29 -0.58
C GLY A 167 -0.35 15.51 -1.78
N ALA A 168 -1.30 16.08 -2.53
CA ALA A 168 -1.83 15.48 -3.76
C ALA A 168 -0.75 15.21 -4.84
N PHE A 169 0.34 15.99 -4.84
CA PHE A 169 1.44 15.86 -5.80
C PHE A 169 2.63 15.04 -5.27
N MET A 170 2.58 14.60 -4.01
CA MET A 170 3.65 13.84 -3.37
C MET A 170 3.58 12.34 -3.65
N LYS A 171 2.67 11.91 -4.55
CA LYS A 171 2.61 10.54 -5.04
C LYS A 171 3.88 10.23 -5.82
N VAL A 172 4.71 9.34 -5.29
CA VAL A 172 5.88 8.81 -6.00
C VAL A 172 5.39 7.78 -7.02
N VAL A 173 5.34 8.15 -8.29
CA VAL A 173 5.09 7.22 -9.40
C VAL A 173 6.44 6.70 -9.87
N LYS A 174 6.74 5.42 -9.60
CA LYS A 174 7.89 4.78 -10.26
C LYS A 174 7.56 4.67 -11.76
N PRO A 175 8.38 5.20 -12.68
CA PRO A 175 8.22 4.91 -14.09
C PRO A 175 8.36 3.39 -14.28
N LYS A 176 7.43 2.80 -15.04
CA LYS A 176 7.53 1.39 -15.42
C LYS A 176 8.78 1.26 -16.29
N ASN A 177 9.76 0.48 -15.84
CA ASN A 177 10.83 0.02 -16.73
C ASN A 177 10.21 -0.95 -17.73
N ASP A 178 9.77 -0.46 -18.88
CA ASP A 178 9.49 -1.27 -20.06
C ASP A 178 10.82 -1.83 -20.60
N GLN A 179 11.39 -2.82 -19.91
CA GLN A 179 12.47 -3.64 -20.45
C GLN A 179 11.87 -4.63 -21.45
N GLY A 180 11.62 -4.10 -22.65
CA GLY A 180 11.16 -4.84 -23.83
C GLY A 180 11.86 -4.34 -25.09
N PHE A 181 13.17 -4.07 -25.04
CA PHE A 181 13.96 -3.80 -26.25
C PHE A 181 14.73 -5.07 -26.64
N SER A 182 14.17 -5.84 -27.56
CA SER A 182 14.89 -6.90 -28.28
C SER A 182 15.53 -6.27 -29.54
N PRO A 183 16.87 -6.27 -29.68
CA PRO A 183 17.49 -5.83 -30.92
C PRO A 183 17.55 -7.01 -31.89
N SER A 184 16.53 -7.16 -32.73
CA SER A 184 16.63 -8.01 -33.92
C SER A 184 15.68 -7.54 -35.01
N ALA A 185 16.21 -6.73 -35.92
CA ALA A 185 15.96 -6.84 -37.36
C ALA A 185 16.85 -5.80 -38.07
N VAL A 186 18.06 -6.24 -38.44
CA VAL A 186 18.79 -5.60 -39.52
C VAL A 186 18.07 -6.00 -40.80
N MET A 187 17.35 -5.08 -41.44
CA MET A 187 16.92 -5.26 -42.83
C MET A 187 17.36 -4.06 -43.66
N SER A 188 18.39 -4.34 -44.46
CA SER A 188 18.78 -3.55 -45.62
C SER A 188 17.59 -3.42 -46.57
N THR A 189 17.28 -2.20 -47.00
CA THR A 189 16.59 -1.98 -48.27
C THR A 189 17.28 -0.87 -49.04
N THR A 190 17.85 -1.30 -50.15
CA THR A 190 18.41 -0.52 -51.26
C THR A 190 17.32 0.33 -51.92
N ALA A 191 17.59 1.61 -52.16
CA ALA A 191 16.81 2.43 -53.08
C ALA A 191 17.74 3.06 -54.13
N SER A 192 17.83 2.39 -55.27
CA SER A 192 18.36 2.91 -56.53
C SER A 192 17.24 3.63 -57.28
N THR A 193 17.40 4.94 -57.51
CA THR A 193 16.54 5.71 -58.42
C THR A 193 17.41 6.39 -59.48
N GLN A 194 17.22 5.96 -60.73
CA GLN A 194 17.91 6.45 -61.92
C GLN A 194 17.03 7.50 -62.65
N ARG A 195 17.64 8.65 -62.93
CA ARG A 195 17.45 9.63 -64.03
C ARG A 195 16.06 10.18 -64.37
N ALA A 196 16.04 11.51 -64.47
CA ALA A 196 15.53 12.20 -65.66
C ALA A 196 16.28 13.54 -65.90
N ILE A 197 17.08 13.56 -66.98
CA ILE A 197 17.24 14.61 -68.01
C ILE A 197 17.13 16.09 -67.61
N ASP A 198 18.23 16.83 -67.85
CA ASP A 198 18.13 18.12 -68.54
C ASP A 198 19.35 18.35 -69.45
N SER A 199 19.07 18.79 -70.68
CA SER A 199 20.06 19.10 -71.73
C SER A 199 20.12 20.60 -71.93
N SER A 200 21.31 21.19 -71.90
CA SER A 200 21.69 22.27 -72.82
C SER A 200 23.18 22.57 -72.71
N ALA A 201 23.76 22.86 -73.86
CA ALA A 201 25.16 22.81 -74.20
C ALA A 201 25.82 24.19 -74.25
N MET A 202 27.15 24.17 -74.41
CA MET A 202 28.06 25.23 -74.90
C MET A 202 28.29 26.40 -73.93
N THR A 203 29.52 26.78 -73.58
CA THR A 203 30.70 27.01 -74.43
C THR A 203 32.01 26.82 -73.66
N SER A 204 33.00 26.16 -74.27
CA SER A 204 34.41 26.19 -73.86
C SER A 204 35.17 27.27 -74.61
N SER A 205 36.13 27.87 -73.92
CA SER A 205 37.19 28.73 -74.43
C SER A 205 38.09 28.00 -75.43
N ASP A 206 38.29 28.58 -76.61
CA ASP A 206 39.56 29.07 -77.17
C ASP A 206 39.34 29.65 -78.58
#